data_AF-A0A2C9UR10-F1
#
_entry.id   AF-A0A2C9UR10-F1
#
_cell.length_a   1.000
_cell.length_b   1.000
_cell.length_c   1.000
_cell.angle_alpha   90.00
_cell.angle_beta   90.00
_cell.angle_gamma   90.00
#
_symmetry.space_group_name_H-M   'P 1'
#
loop_
_entity.id
_entity.type
_entity.pdbx_description
1 polymer ?
#
loop_
_entity_poly.entity_id
_entity_poly.type
_entity_poly.pdbx_seq_one_letter_code
_entity_poly.pdbx_strand_id
1 'polypeptide(L)' 'MNVQKELNCVNRKFNIAITRISNPYEHPNILGEFIAGQLKNRVSFHKTMKKAIELTKQAISNSTL' A
#
# COMPACT_ATOMS: atom_id res chain seq x y z
N MET A 1 5.66 -4.38 17.54
CA MET A 1 5.69 -2.92 17.82
C MET A 1 4.55 -2.60 18.77
N ASN A 2 4.79 -1.87 19.86
CA ASN A 2 3.71 -1.41 20.75
C ASN A 2 3.40 0.05 20.44
N VAL A 3 2.44 0.27 19.55
CA VAL A 3 2.10 1.60 18.99
C VAL A 3 1.66 2.59 20.07
N GLN A 4 1.01 2.13 21.15
CA GLN A 4 0.62 3.00 22.27
C GLN A 4 1.81 3.55 23.05
N LYS A 5 2.85 2.71 23.27
CA LYS A 5 4.09 3.14 23.93
C LYS A 5 4.90 4.08 23.05
N GLU A 6 4.98 3.79 21.75
CA GLU A 6 5.73 4.62 20.81
C GLU A 6 5.11 6.00 20.59
N LEU A 7 3.79 6.12 20.62
CA LEU A 7 3.09 7.41 20.54
C LEU A 7 2.88 8.10 21.89
N ASN A 8 3.53 7.59 22.97
CA ASN A 8 3.44 8.11 24.34
C ASN A 8 1.98 8.35 24.82
N CYS A 9 1.08 7.39 24.57
CA CYS A 9 -0.30 7.43 25.08
C CYS A 9 -0.34 6.98 26.55
N VAL A 10 0.22 7.80 27.44
CA VAL A 10 0.46 7.48 28.87
C VAL A 10 -0.79 6.95 29.59
N ASN A 11 -1.99 7.45 29.26
CA ASN A 11 -3.27 6.99 29.86
C ASN A 11 -4.50 7.26 28.95
N ARG A 12 -4.33 7.53 27.66
CA ARG A 12 -5.44 7.87 26.74
C ARG A 12 -5.91 6.63 25.98
N LYS A 13 -7.23 6.48 25.81
CA LYS A 13 -7.81 5.42 24.98
C LYS A 13 -7.43 5.66 23.51
N PHE A 14 -6.56 4.81 22.97
CA PHE A 14 -6.11 4.87 21.58
C PHE A 14 -7.04 4.02 20.70
N ASN A 15 -7.83 4.67 19.85
CA ASN A 15 -8.73 4.00 18.91
C ASN A 15 -8.10 4.05 17.51
N ILE A 16 -7.81 2.89 16.93
CA ILE A 16 -7.34 2.75 15.56
C ILE A 16 -8.50 2.18 14.74
N ALA A 17 -8.82 2.82 13.61
CA ALA A 17 -9.74 2.28 12.62
C ALA A 17 -8.95 1.93 11.35
N ILE A 18 -9.24 0.77 10.77
CA ILE A 18 -8.67 0.35 9.48
C ILE A 18 -9.76 0.58 8.42
N THR A 19 -9.53 1.55 7.55
CA THR A 19 -10.39 1.79 6.39
C THR A 19 -9.82 1.08 5.16
N ARG A 20 -10.70 0.51 4.34
CA ARG A 20 -10.28 -0.04 3.05
C ARG A 20 -10.25 1.08 2.03
N ILE A 21 -9.19 1.12 1.24
CA ILE A 21 -9.05 2.03 0.10
C ILE A 21 -9.65 1.34 -1.13
N SER A 22 -10.51 2.03 -1.88
CA SER A 22 -11.19 1.48 -3.06
C SER A 22 -10.20 1.09 -4.15
N ASN A 23 -9.27 1.99 -4.52
CA ASN A 23 -8.29 1.80 -5.58
C ASN A 23 -6.85 1.97 -5.04
N PRO A 24 -6.27 0.94 -4.39
CA PRO A 24 -4.99 1.06 -3.69
C PRO A 24 -3.82 1.42 -4.61
N TYR A 25 -3.83 0.94 -5.86
CA TYR A 25 -2.75 1.16 -6.83
C TYR A 25 -2.81 2.52 -7.56
N GLU A 26 -3.82 3.35 -7.25
CA GLU A 26 -3.83 4.77 -7.62
C GLU A 26 -2.86 5.57 -6.73
N HIS A 27 -2.64 5.13 -5.49
CA HIS A 27 -1.75 5.81 -4.57
C HIS A 27 -0.28 5.42 -4.82
N PRO A 28 0.62 6.39 -5.05
CA PRO A 28 2.02 6.10 -5.39
C PRO A 28 2.78 5.38 -4.27
N ASN A 29 2.46 5.66 -3.00
CA ASN A 29 3.11 5.01 -1.85
C ASN A 29 2.82 3.50 -1.81
N ILE A 30 1.56 3.12 -2.05
CA ILE A 30 1.14 1.70 -2.05
C ILE A 30 1.75 0.97 -3.26
N LEU A 31 1.79 1.62 -4.43
CA LEU A 31 2.45 1.06 -5.61
C LEU A 31 3.96 0.85 -5.38
N GLY A 32 4.61 1.80 -4.70
CA GLY A 32 6.01 1.68 -4.31
C GLY A 32 6.27 0.50 -3.37
N GLU A 33 5.43 0.31 -2.35
CA GLU A 33 5.53 -0.84 -1.45
C GLU A 33 5.30 -2.18 -2.17
N PHE A 34 4.36 -2.23 -3.12
CA PHE A 34 4.17 -3.41 -3.96
C PHE A 34 5.45 -3.74 -4.74
N ILE A 35 6.06 -2.77 -5.42
CA ILE A 35 7.29 -2.97 -6.18
C ILE A 35 8.42 -3.43 -5.26
N ALA A 36 8.60 -2.78 -4.11
CA ALA A 36 9.60 -3.16 -3.12
C ALA A 36 9.40 -4.60 -2.61
N GLY A 37 8.16 -5.00 -2.33
CA GLY A 37 7.80 -6.35 -1.94
C GLY A 37 8.14 -7.40 -3.00
N GLN A 38 7.84 -7.11 -4.27
CA GLN A 38 8.18 -8.01 -5.38
C GLN A 38 9.70 -8.17 -5.55
N LEU A 39 10.46 -7.08 -5.46
CA LEU A 39 11.92 -7.10 -5.56
C LEU A 39 12.56 -7.81 -4.36
N LYS A 40 12.03 -7.63 -3.15
CA LYS A 40 12.46 -8.37 -1.94
C LYS A 40 12.25 -9.87 -2.11
N ASN A 41 11.16 -10.27 -2.76
CA ASN A 41 10.87 -11.66 -3.13
C ASN A 41 11.64 -12.15 -4.37
N ARG A 42 12.61 -11.36 -4.87
CA ARG A 42 13.47 -11.68 -6.01
C ARG A 42 12.73 -11.94 -7.32
N VAL A 43 11.54 -11.35 -7.48
CA VAL A 43 10.85 -11.33 -8.78
C VAL A 43 11.63 -10.41 -9.72
N SER A 44 11.79 -10.82 -10.99
CA SER A 44 12.57 -10.04 -11.94
C SER A 44 11.97 -8.65 -12.14
N PHE A 45 12.84 -7.63 -12.18
CA PHE A 45 12.44 -6.22 -12.30
C PHE A 45 11.46 -5.99 -13.45
N HIS A 46 11.74 -6.54 -14.62
CA HIS A 46 10.87 -6.41 -15.78
C HIS A 46 9.45 -6.97 -15.54
N LYS A 47 9.32 -8.12 -14.86
CA LYS A 47 8.01 -8.69 -14.51
C LYS A 47 7.28 -7.82 -13.51
N THR A 48 7.98 -7.34 -12.48
CA THR A 48 7.45 -6.44 -11.46
C THR A 48 6.91 -5.15 -12.08
N MET A 49 7.70 -4.50 -12.94
CA MET A 49 7.31 -3.25 -13.59
C MET A 49 6.13 -3.44 -14.54
N LYS A 50 6.12 -4.53 -15.33
CA LYS A 50 4.98 -4.85 -16.19
C LYS A 50 3.70 -4.99 -15.39
N LYS A 51 3.74 -5.67 -14.24
CA LYS A 51 2.57 -5.85 -13.37
C LYS A 51 2.16 -4.55 -12.68
N ALA A 52 3.11 -3.74 -12.22
CA ALA A 52 2.83 -2.44 -11.62
C ALA A 52 2.04 -1.54 -12.59
N ILE A 53 2.47 -1.46 -13.85
CA ILE A 53 1.78 -0.67 -14.89
C ILE A 53 0.36 -1.21 -15.16
N GLU A 54 0.19 -2.52 -15.23
CA GLU A 54 -1.13 -3.15 -15.41
C GLU A 54 -2.10 -2.80 -14.28
N LEU A 55 -1.64 -2.89 -13.03
CA LEU A 55 -2.43 -2.58 -11.83
C LEU A 55 -2.83 -1.10 -11.77
N THR A 56 -1.92 -0.19 -12.11
CA THR A 56 -2.22 1.25 -12.18
C THR A 56 -3.24 1.55 -13.27
N LYS A 57 -3.13 0.92 -14.45
CA LYS A 57 -4.13 1.08 -15.52
C LYS A 57 -5.51 0.60 -15.10
N GLN A 58 -5.60 -0.56 -14.45
CA GLN A 58 -6.87 -1.08 -13.91
C GLN A 58 -7.46 -0.16 -12.84
N ALA A 59 -6.63 0.38 -11.94
CA ALA A 59 -7.09 1.32 -10.93
C ALA A 59 -7.69 2.58 -11.57
N ILE A 60 -6.99 3.18 -12.54
CA ILE A 60 -7.48 4.37 -13.25
C ILE A 60 -8.78 4.10 -14.01
N SER A 61 -8.88 2.95 -14.70
CA SER A 61 -10.11 2.59 -15.41
C SER A 61 -11.30 2.38 -14.47
N ASN A 62 -11.06 1.81 -13.28
CA ASN A 62 -12.10 1.55 -12.29
C ASN A 62 -12.52 2.80 -11.50
N SER A 63 -11.69 3.85 -11.46
CA SER A 63 -12.04 5.14 -10.83
C SER A 63 -12.96 6.02 -11.70
N THR A 64 -13.16 5.68 -12.98
CA THR A 64 -13.94 6.50 -13.95
C THR A 64 -15.37 5.99 -14.18
N LEU A 65 -15.78 4.91 -13.50
CA LEU A 65 -17.15 4.34 -13.50
C LEU A 65 -17.85 4.64 -12.18
#